data_AF-A0A520HHQ0-F1
#
_entry.id   AF-A0A520HHQ0-F1
#
_cell.length_a   1.000
_cell.length_b   1.000
_cell.length_c   1.000
_cell.angle_alpha   90.00
_cell.angle_beta   90.00
_cell.angle_gamma   90.00
#
_symmetry.space_group_name_H-M   'P 1'
#
loop_
_entity.id
_entity.type
_entity.pdbx_description
1 polymer ?
#
loop_
_entity_poly.entity_id
_entity_poly.type
_entity_poly.pdbx_seq_one_letter_code
_entity_poly.pdbx_strand_id
1 'polypeptide(L)' 'HYNQGSDLLDYLTDKTVFEYKDGYVNIPDKPGLGIEINEDHVRKMAGIGHNWRNPVWRHTDGSVAEW' A
#
# COMPACT_ATOMS: atom_id res chain seq x y z
N HIS A 1 -2.46 9.39 -9.02
CA HIS A 1 -2.55 8.05 -8.42
C HIS A 1 -1.15 7.62 -8.00
N TYR A 2 -0.89 7.60 -6.70
CA TYR A 2 0.44 7.37 -6.10
C TYR A 2 0.75 5.89 -5.85
N ASN A 3 -0.20 5.00 -6.14
CA ASN A 3 -0.10 3.55 -5.95
C ASN A 3 -0.07 2.84 -7.32
N GLN A 4 0.85 3.19 -8.21
CA GLN A 4 1.02 2.45 -9.46
C GLN A 4 2.06 1.35 -9.28
N GLY A 5 1.65 0.10 -9.50
CA GLY A 5 2.58 -1.02 -9.73
C GLY A 5 2.57 -2.16 -8.70
N SER A 6 1.82 -2.07 -7.60
CA SER A 6 1.64 -3.21 -6.69
C SER A 6 0.21 -3.23 -6.18
N ASP A 7 -0.48 -4.35 -6.38
CA ASP A 7 -1.77 -4.59 -5.74
C ASP A 7 -1.50 -4.92 -4.27
N LEU A 8 -2.16 -4.20 -3.35
CA LEU A 8 -2.05 -4.40 -1.90
C LEU A 8 -2.22 -5.87 -1.52
N LEU A 9 -3.06 -6.59 -2.28
CA LEU A 9 -3.40 -7.97 -2.03
C LEU A 9 -2.25 -8.95 -2.27
N ASP A 10 -1.20 -8.59 -3.02
CA ASP A 10 -0.06 -9.49 -3.25
C ASP A 10 0.81 -9.71 -2.01
N TYR A 11 0.67 -8.84 -1.00
CA TYR A 11 1.37 -8.96 0.29
C TYR A 11 0.67 -9.87 1.29
N LEU A 12 -0.52 -10.39 0.97
CA LEU A 12 -1.29 -11.27 1.85
C LEU A 12 -1.25 -12.70 1.32
N THR A 13 -1.17 -13.67 2.23
CA THR A 13 -1.37 -15.08 1.85
C THR A 13 -2.82 -15.35 1.49
N ASP A 14 -3.76 -14.68 2.18
CA ASP A 14 -5.19 -14.71 1.92
C ASP A 14 -5.71 -13.33 1.50
N LYS A 15 -6.02 -13.19 0.21
CA LYS A 15 -6.52 -11.93 -0.39
C LYS A 15 -7.97 -11.63 0.00
N THR A 16 -8.73 -12.62 0.46
CA THR A 16 -10.16 -12.46 0.75
C THR A 16 -10.43 -11.70 2.05
N VAL A 17 -9.43 -11.57 2.92
CA VAL A 17 -9.53 -10.83 4.20
C VAL A 17 -9.93 -9.36 3.99
N PHE A 18 -9.60 -8.76 2.84
CA PHE A 18 -10.02 -7.42 2.48
C PHE A 18 -10.91 -7.35 1.23
N GLU A 19 -11.72 -8.38 0.98
CA GLU A 19 -12.73 -8.31 -0.07
C GLU A 19 -13.68 -7.12 0.14
N TYR A 20 -13.88 -6.36 -0.93
CA TYR A 20 -14.81 -5.22 -0.92
C TYR A 20 -16.24 -5.71 -1.17
N LYS A 21 -17.14 -5.35 -0.27
CA LYS A 21 -18.58 -5.54 -0.42
C LYS A 21 -19.29 -4.21 -0.23
N ASP A 22 -20.01 -3.78 -1.27
CA ASP A 22 -20.77 -2.52 -1.29
C ASP A 22 -19.95 -1.27 -0.95
N GLY A 23 -18.65 -1.28 -1.29
CA GLY A 23 -17.70 -0.20 -0.99
C GLY A 23 -17.08 -0.26 0.42
N TYR A 24 -17.41 -1.29 1.20
CA TYR A 24 -16.89 -1.52 2.54
C TYR A 24 -16.01 -2.77 2.59
N VAL A 25 -15.20 -2.86 3.64
CA VAL A 25 -14.41 -4.06 3.95
C VAL A 25 -14.83 -4.55 5.33
N ASN A 26 -14.91 -5.87 5.49
CA ASN A 26 -15.24 -6.48 6.77
C ASN A 26 -14.06 -6.38 7.74
N ILE A 27 -14.36 -6.34 9.04
CA ILE A 27 -13.33 -6.42 10.07
C ILE A 27 -12.84 -7.89 10.13
N PRO A 28 -11.52 -8.15 10.06
CA PRO A 28 -10.98 -9.49 10.23
C PRO A 28 -11.35 -10.10 11.59
N ASP A 29 -11.66 -11.39 11.62
CA ASP A 29 -12.17 -12.11 12.81
C ASP A 29 -11.11 -12.99 13.50
N LYS A 30 -9.93 -13.12 12.90
CA LYS A 30 -8.78 -13.85 13.46
C LYS A 30 -8.02 -13.01 14.50
N PRO A 31 -7.26 -13.64 15.42
CA PRO A 31 -6.48 -12.92 16.43
C PRO A 31 -5.49 -11.89 15.86
N GLY A 32 -5.19 -10.87 16.65
CA GLY A 32 -4.25 -9.80 16.27
C GLY A 32 -4.83 -8.92 15.17
N LEU A 33 -4.04 -8.68 14.11
CA LEU A 33 -4.50 -7.93 12.93
C LEU A 33 -5.43 -8.77 12.02
N GLY A 34 -5.56 -10.07 12.29
CA GLY A 34 -6.41 -10.98 11.53
C GLY A 34 -5.95 -11.25 10.09
N ILE A 35 -4.69 -10.94 9.77
CA ILE A 35 -4.06 -11.15 8.46
C ILE A 35 -2.81 -12.02 8.59
N GLU A 36 -2.42 -12.65 7.49
CA GLU A 36 -1.15 -13.34 7.34
C GLU A 36 -0.41 -12.76 6.13
N ILE A 37 0.89 -12.48 6.34
CA ILE A 37 1.73 -11.79 5.35
C ILE A 37 2.43 -12.81 4.45
N ASN A 38 2.41 -12.55 3.15
CA ASN A 38 3.24 -13.26 2.19
C ASN A 38 4.69 -12.75 2.28
N GLU A 39 5.46 -13.30 3.22
CA GLU A 39 6.83 -12.85 3.48
C GLU A 39 7.78 -13.04 2.29
N ASP A 40 7.56 -14.07 1.46
CA ASP A 40 8.37 -14.30 0.26
C ASP A 40 8.21 -13.16 -0.74
N HIS A 41 6.98 -12.68 -0.93
CA HIS A 41 6.71 -11.50 -1.74
C HIS A 41 7.34 -10.25 -1.12
N VAL A 42 7.23 -10.06 0.21
CA VAL A 42 7.88 -8.94 0.92
C VAL A 42 9.39 -8.93 0.67
N ARG A 43 10.08 -10.05 0.86
CA ARG A 43 11.53 -10.16 0.65
C ARG A 43 11.92 -9.87 -0.80
N LYS A 44 11.16 -10.39 -1.76
CA LYS A 44 11.36 -10.12 -3.19
C LYS A 44 11.26 -8.63 -3.51
N MET A 45 10.19 -7.97 -3.04
CA MET A 45 9.98 -6.54 -3.31
C MET A 45 10.97 -5.65 -2.57
N ALA A 46 11.36 -6.02 -1.35
CA ALA A 46 12.43 -5.34 -0.61
C ALA A 46 13.77 -5.36 -1.37
N GLY A 47 14.06 -6.43 -2.10
CA GLY A 47 15.26 -6.54 -2.94
C GLY A 47 15.26 -5.64 -4.19
N ILE A 48 14.08 -5.23 -4.68
CA ILE A 48 13.94 -4.32 -5.82
C ILE A 48 14.23 -2.87 -5.39
N GLY A 49 13.99 -2.55 -4.12
CA GLY A 49 14.19 -1.21 -3.55
C GLY A 49 13.27 -0.14 -4.15
N HIS A 50 13.33 1.08 -3.63
CA HIS A 50 12.64 2.23 -4.20
C HIS A 50 13.39 3.53 -3.88
N ASN A 51 13.37 4.50 -4.80
CA ASN A 51 13.81 5.88 -4.56
C ASN A 51 12.60 6.81 -4.51
N TRP A 52 11.58 6.40 -3.75
CA TRP A 52 10.39 7.21 -3.54
C TRP A 52 10.77 8.48 -2.78
N ARG A 53 10.31 9.62 -3.30
CA ARG A 53 10.46 10.94 -2.68
C ARG A 53 9.11 11.64 -2.80
N ASN A 54 8.74 12.38 -1.76
CA ASN A 54 7.55 13.21 -1.79
C ASN A 54 7.65 14.16 -3.00
N PRO A 55 6.62 14.25 -3.85
CA PRO A 55 6.60 15.25 -4.90
C PRO A 55 6.62 16.65 -4.25
N VAL A 56 7.56 17.48 -4.66
CA VAL A 56 7.67 18.87 -4.19
C VAL A 56 6.83 19.73 -5.11
N TRP A 57 5.76 20.30 -4.57
CA TRP A 57 4.91 21.26 -5.27
C TRP A 57 5.48 22.66 -5.12
N ARG A 58 5.39 23.46 -6.18
CA ARG A 58 5.85 24.85 -6.19
C ARG A 58 4.78 25.76 -6.76
N HIS A 59 4.63 26.93 -6.17
CA HIS A 59 3.82 28.00 -6.72
C HIS A 59 4.48 28.59 -7.98
N THR A 60 3.74 29.41 -8.73
CA THR A 60 4.24 30.05 -9.96
C THR A 60 5.45 30.96 -9.74
N ASP A 61 5.62 31.48 -8.52
CA ASP A 61 6.76 32.28 -8.09
C ASP A 61 7.97 31.45 -7.61
N GLY A 62 7.87 30.13 -7.64
CA GLY A 62 8.92 29.18 -7.26
C GLY A 62 8.98 28.84 -5.76
N SER A 63 8.16 29.48 -4.92
CA SER A 63 8.04 29.13 -3.51
C SER A 63 7.47 27.72 -3.32
N VAL A 64 7.86 27.05 -2.22
CA VAL A 64 7.40 25.69 -1.91
C VAL A 64 5.94 25.76 -1.47
N ALA A 65 5.08 24.94 -2.08
CA ALA A 65 3.70 24.76 -1.66
C ALA A 65 3.61 23.66 -0.59
N GLU A 66 2.68 23.82 0.34
CA GLU A 66 2.32 22.78 1.31
C GLU A 66 1.77 21.54 0.59
N TRP A 67 2.00 20.37 1.19
CA TRP A 67 1.62 19.08 0.64
C TRP A 67 0.19 18.71 0.98
#